data_AF-A0A1U6J2T9-F1
#
_entry.id   AF-A0A1U6J2T9-F1
#
_cell.length_a   1.000
_cell.length_b   1.000
_cell.length_c   1.000
_cell.angle_alpha   90.00
_cell.angle_beta   90.00
_cell.angle_gamma   90.00
#
_symmetry.space_group_name_H-M   'P 1'
#
loop_
_entity.id
_entity.type
_entity.pdbx_description
1 polymer ?
#
loop_
_entity_poly.entity_id
_entity_poly.type
_entity_poly.pdbx_seq_one_letter_code
_entity_poly.pdbx_strand_id
1 'polypeptide(L)'
;MPTAFIPFTMRASARIDHRGTFRTDIERLSAGHRHWAPLDVLRSTNTQAVFRGAVPKGAHTATDASLARFLQDRLATVDIHLDLSVTIER
;
A
#
# COMPACT_ATOMS: atom_id res chain seq x y z
N MET A 1 12.15 21.26 9.51
CA MET A 1 10.69 21.42 9.45
C MET A 1 10.04 20.06 9.70
N PRO A 2 8.97 19.96 10.50
CA PRO A 2 8.21 18.72 10.61
C PRO A 2 7.57 18.40 9.25
N THR A 3 7.83 17.21 8.72
CA THR A 3 7.19 16.74 7.50
C THR A 3 5.76 16.35 7.83
N ALA A 4 4.78 17.05 7.28
CA ALA A 4 3.38 16.67 7.42
C ALA A 4 3.16 15.28 6.79
N PHE A 5 2.43 14.40 7.46
CA PHE A 5 2.05 13.11 6.89
C PHE A 5 0.67 13.21 6.26
N ILE A 6 0.52 12.67 5.05
CA ILE A 6 -0.74 12.63 4.31
C ILE A 6 -1.35 11.24 4.48
N PRO A 7 -2.55 11.14 5.08
CA PRO A 7 -3.24 9.86 5.18
C PRO A 7 -3.75 9.40 3.82
N PHE A 8 -3.78 8.08 3.63
CA PHE A 8 -4.33 7.45 2.43
C PHE A 8 -4.95 6.10 2.78
N THR A 9 -5.89 5.68 1.94
CA THR A 9 -6.41 4.32 1.89
C THR A 9 -5.82 3.61 0.69
N MET A 10 -5.38 2.37 0.87
CA MET A 10 -4.87 1.52 -0.20
C MET A 10 -5.64 0.20 -0.22
N ARG A 11 -6.06 -0.23 -1.41
CA ARG A 11 -6.64 -1.54 -1.65
C ARG A 11 -5.62 -2.41 -2.38
N ALA A 12 -5.33 -3.57 -1.82
CA ALA A 12 -4.58 -4.62 -2.49
C ALA A 12 -5.51 -5.76 -2.91
N SER A 13 -5.37 -6.25 -4.13
CA SER A 13 -6.11 -7.41 -4.63
C SER A 13 -5.17 -8.46 -5.20
N ALA A 14 -5.43 -9.73 -4.91
CA ALA A 14 -4.71 -10.84 -5.51
C ALA A 14 -4.94 -10.85 -7.03
N ARG A 15 -3.87 -11.03 -7.80
CA ARG A 15 -4.01 -11.44 -9.21
C ARG A 15 -4.62 -12.84 -9.27
N ILE A 16 -5.35 -13.13 -10.35
CA ILE A 16 -6.13 -14.37 -10.51
C ILE A 16 -5.25 -15.61 -10.25
N ASP A 17 -4.01 -15.60 -10.74
CA ASP A 17 -3.09 -16.73 -10.65
C ASP A 17 -2.31 -16.81 -9.32
N HIS A 18 -2.44 -15.81 -8.44
CA HIS A 18 -1.59 -15.65 -7.23
C HIS A 18 -2.40 -15.58 -5.93
N ARG A 19 -3.64 -16.12 -5.93
CA ARG A 19 -4.47 -16.17 -4.71
C ARG A 19 -3.84 -16.97 -3.57
N GLY A 20 -3.04 -17.99 -3.89
CA GLY A 20 -2.35 -18.82 -2.90
C GLY A 20 -1.24 -18.09 -2.13
N THR A 21 -0.64 -17.05 -2.72
CA THR A 21 0.43 -16.25 -2.09
C THR A 21 -0.09 -14.96 -1.46
N PHE A 22 -1.35 -14.60 -1.71
CA PHE A 22 -1.95 -13.33 -1.29
C PHE A 22 -1.74 -12.99 0.19
N ARG A 23 -1.92 -13.97 1.09
CA ARG A 23 -1.75 -13.77 2.53
C ARG A 23 -0.30 -13.44 2.88
N THR A 24 0.65 -14.17 2.31
CA THR A 24 2.09 -13.94 2.47
C THR A 24 2.49 -12.58 1.91
N ASP A 25 1.94 -12.20 0.75
CA ASP A 25 2.21 -10.91 0.10
C ASP A 25 1.76 -9.75 0.99
N ILE A 26 0.59 -9.85 1.63
CA ILE A 26 0.11 -8.87 2.60
C ILE A 26 0.98 -8.79 3.86
N GLU A 27 1.35 -9.95 4.42
CA GLU A 27 2.19 -9.99 5.62
C GLU A 27 3.57 -9.34 5.36
N ARG A 28 4.15 -9.60 4.18
CA ARG A 28 5.38 -8.95 3.72
C ARG A 28 5.20 -7.44 3.57
N LEU A 29 4.08 -7.02 2.99
CA LEU A 29 3.74 -5.62 2.79
C LEU A 29 3.57 -4.89 4.14
N SER A 30 2.88 -5.47 5.12
CA SER A 30 2.75 -4.87 6.45
C SER A 30 4.07 -4.86 7.24
N ALA A 31 4.95 -5.85 7.05
CA ALA A 31 6.21 -5.96 7.78
C ALA A 31 7.33 -5.06 7.23
N GLY A 32 7.44 -4.93 5.90
CA GLY A 32 8.54 -4.22 5.24
C GLY A 32 8.53 -2.70 5.42
N HIS A 33 7.41 -2.10 5.81
CA HIS A 33 7.20 -0.64 5.72
C HIS A 33 7.00 0.06 7.08
N ARG A 34 7.12 -0.69 8.18
CA ARG A 34 6.95 -0.22 9.57
C ARG A 34 7.74 1.04 9.96
N HIS A 35 8.79 1.39 9.21
CA HIS A 35 9.64 2.54 9.52
C HIS A 35 9.38 3.80 8.69
N TRP A 36 8.66 3.70 7.57
CA TRP A 36 8.57 4.81 6.60
C TRP A 36 7.14 5.12 6.13
N ALA A 37 6.27 4.11 6.08
CA ALA A 37 4.86 4.26 5.79
C ALA A 37 4.10 3.20 6.61
N PRO A 38 3.65 3.52 7.83
CA PRO A 38 2.86 2.57 8.61
C PRO A 38 1.61 2.21 7.81
N LEU A 39 1.34 0.90 7.71
CA LEU A 39 0.19 0.35 7.02
C LEU A 39 -0.60 -0.50 8.01
N ASP A 40 -1.77 0.01 8.39
CA ASP A 40 -2.72 -0.67 9.25
C ASP A 40 -3.77 -1.38 8.39
N VAL A 41 -3.93 -2.69 8.59
CA VAL A 41 -4.94 -3.48 7.88
C VAL A 41 -6.31 -3.15 8.45
N LEU A 42 -7.17 -2.51 7.66
CA LEU A 42 -8.56 -2.24 8.04
C LEU A 42 -9.47 -3.43 7.78
N ARG A 43 -9.23 -4.14 6.65
CA ARG A 43 -10.02 -5.30 6.24
C ARG A 43 -9.16 -6.21 5.40
N SER A 44 -9.22 -7.51 5.63
CA SER A 44 -8.62 -8.51 4.75
C SER A 44 -9.59 -9.64 4.48
N THR A 45 -9.60 -10.13 3.25
CA THR A 45 -10.30 -11.32 2.79
C THR A 45 -9.26 -12.28 2.17
N ASN A 46 -9.71 -13.36 1.55
CA ASN A 46 -8.80 -14.31 0.89
C ASN A 46 -8.15 -13.76 -0.39
N THR A 47 -8.70 -12.70 -0.99
CA THR A 47 -8.21 -12.16 -2.27
C THR A 47 -8.10 -10.64 -2.30
N GLN A 48 -8.54 -9.94 -1.25
CA GLN A 48 -8.50 -8.48 -1.19
C GLN A 48 -8.25 -8.00 0.22
N ALA A 49 -7.51 -6.91 0.35
CA ALA A 49 -7.31 -6.21 1.61
C ALA A 49 -7.33 -4.71 1.41
N VAL A 50 -7.71 -4.01 2.48
CA VAL A 50 -7.74 -2.57 2.58
C VAL A 50 -6.82 -2.19 3.73
N PHE A 51 -5.92 -1.28 3.44
CA PHE A 51 -4.94 -0.73 4.33
C PHE A 51 -5.21 0.76 4.51
N ARG A 52 -4.94 1.26 5.70
CA ARG A 52 -4.79 2.68 5.96
C ARG A 52 -3.32 2.96 6.21
N GLY A 53 -2.81 4.02 5.62
CA GLY A 53 -1.45 4.44 5.89
C GLY A 53 -1.28 5.93 5.87
N ALA A 54 -0.05 6.36 6.18
CA ALA A 54 0.33 7.74 6.06
C ALA A 54 1.75 7.84 5.48
N VAL A 55 1.96 8.73 4.52
CA VAL A 55 3.27 9.01 3.91
C VAL A 55 3.68 10.47 4.14
N PRO A 56 4.98 10.78 4.20
CA PRO A 56 5.44 12.16 4.25
C PRO A 56 4.97 12.96 3.01
N LYS A 57 4.41 14.15 3.22
CA LYS A 57 3.96 15.06 2.15
C LYS A 57 5.11 15.35 1.19
N GLY A 58 4.84 15.22 -0.10
CA GLY A 58 5.81 15.49 -1.16
C GLY A 58 5.16 15.56 -2.54
N ALA A 59 5.96 15.60 -3.59
CA ALA A 59 5.45 15.61 -4.97
C ALA A 59 4.59 14.38 -5.30
N HIS A 60 4.88 13.24 -4.65
CA HIS A 60 4.13 12.00 -4.82
C HIS A 60 2.72 12.04 -4.21
N THR A 61 2.44 12.91 -3.24
CA THR A 61 1.10 13.06 -2.64
C THR A 61 0.23 14.09 -3.38
N ALA A 62 0.63 14.52 -4.59
CA ALA A 62 -0.13 15.50 -5.37
C ALA A 62 -1.42 14.91 -5.96
N THR A 63 -1.37 13.63 -6.37
CA THR A 63 -2.52 12.90 -6.93
C THR A 63 -2.51 11.45 -6.46
N ASP A 64 -3.68 10.83 -6.47
CA ASP A 64 -3.84 9.41 -6.14
C ASP A 64 -2.98 8.52 -7.05
N ALA A 65 -2.90 8.85 -8.34
CA ALA A 65 -2.08 8.11 -9.31
C ALA A 65 -0.58 8.25 -9.02
N SER A 66 -0.12 9.46 -8.66
CA SER A 66 1.28 9.69 -8.28
C SER A 66 1.64 8.93 -7.01
N LEU A 67 0.73 8.91 -6.03
CA LEU A 67 0.93 8.17 -4.79
C LEU A 67 0.90 6.66 -5.03
N ALA A 68 -0.03 6.18 -5.86
CA ALA A 68 -0.12 4.79 -6.25
C ALA A 68 1.17 4.31 -6.91
N ARG A 69 1.71 5.07 -7.87
CA ARG A 69 2.99 4.72 -8.52
C ARG A 69 4.15 4.75 -7.54
N PHE A 70 4.20 5.76 -6.68
CA PHE A 70 5.25 5.86 -5.66
C PHE A 70 5.23 4.69 -4.67
N LEU A 71 4.05 4.29 -4.23
CA LEU A 71 3.87 3.10 -3.40
C LEU A 71 4.20 1.85 -4.20
N GLN A 72 3.72 1.69 -5.44
CA GLN A 72 4.11 0.55 -6.28
C GLN A 72 5.63 0.43 -6.42
N ASP A 73 6.36 1.50 -6.73
CA ASP A 73 7.83 1.46 -6.88
C ASP A 73 8.55 1.10 -5.57
N ARG A 74 8.00 1.51 -4.42
CA ARG A 74 8.58 1.27 -3.09
C ARG A 74 8.16 -0.07 -2.47
N LEU A 75 6.96 -0.54 -2.82
CA LEU A 75 6.36 -1.80 -2.39
C LEU A 75 6.67 -2.93 -3.38
N ALA A 76 7.22 -2.63 -4.57
CA ALA A 76 7.67 -3.59 -5.58
C ALA A 76 8.83 -4.41 -5.05
N THR A 77 8.49 -5.36 -4.18
CA THR A 77 9.35 -6.47 -3.84
C THR A 77 9.20 -7.48 -4.97
N VAL A 78 10.30 -8.10 -5.38
CA VAL A 78 10.40 -8.97 -6.56
C VAL A 78 9.32 -10.07 -6.62
N ASP A 79 8.68 -10.40 -5.49
CA ASP A 79 7.70 -11.48 -5.38
C ASP A 79 6.28 -11.04 -4.98
N ILE A 80 5.95 -9.75 -4.93
CA ILE A 80 4.60 -9.29 -4.53
C ILE A 80 3.69 -9.21 -5.76
N HIS A 81 2.67 -10.07 -5.81
CA HIS A 81 1.78 -10.23 -6.97
C HIS A 81 0.39 -9.60 -6.73
N LEU A 82 0.39 -8.34 -6.29
CA LEU A 82 -0.82 -7.61 -5.92
C LEU A 82 -1.16 -6.53 -6.95
N ASP A 83 -2.46 -6.32 -7.17
CA ASP A 83 -2.96 -5.09 -7.78
C ASP A 83 -3.22 -4.06 -6.67
N LEU A 84 -2.64 -2.88 -6.79
CA LEU A 84 -2.69 -1.81 -5.78
C LEU A 84 -3.45 -0.61 -6.32
N SER A 85 -4.54 -0.24 -5.65
CA SER A 85 -5.27 1.02 -5.85
C SER A 85 -5.13 1.89 -4.61
N VAL A 86 -4.83 3.18 -4.79
CA VAL A 86 -4.58 4.10 -3.68
C VAL A 86 -5.47 5.33 -3.81
N THR A 87 -5.96 5.83 -2.68
CA THR A 87 -6.77 7.04 -2.59
C THR A 87 -6.26 7.87 -1.42
N ILE A 88 -5.90 9.12 -1.70
CA ILE A 88 -5.52 10.07 -0.66
C ILE A 88 -6.76 10.45 0.15
N GLU A 89 -6.67 10.38 1.47
CA GLU A 89 -7.72 10.89 2.35
C GLU A 89 -7.61 12.43 2.35
N ARG A 90 -8.64 13.10 1.85
CA ARG A 90 -8.72 14.58 1.73
C ARG A 90 -9.61 15.17 2.81
#